data_AF-A0A6N8YYB0-F1
#
_entry.id   AF-A0A6N8YYB0-F1
#
_cell.length_a   1.000
_cell.length_b   1.000
_cell.length_c   1.000
_cell.angle_alpha   90.00
_cell.angle_beta   90.00
_cell.angle_gamma   90.00
#
_symmetry.space_group_name_H-M   'P 1'
#
loop_
_entity.id
_entity.type
_entity.pdbx_description
1 polymer ?
#
loop_
_entity_poly.entity_id
_entity_poly.type
_entity_poly.pdbx_seq_one_letter_code
_entity_poly.pdbx_strand_id
1 'polypeptide(L)'
;MSVNGGERVTDRYEVFPLPARQPDGSYLFRFFLHGWRYANSAAQERLGKLEPGEDLRIALELNNPVTGQEVQIQTADYHMIGWAPHYLVDDFANAMADGPGKYAARVVRLNPQPIPSKQRLLVELRCHWDQHQPMSGSDYQPLVA
;
A
#
# COMPACT_ATOMS: atom_id res chain seq x y z
N MET A 1 -11.55 23.79 -31.56
CA MET A 1 -10.18 24.25 -31.22
C MET A 1 -9.88 23.81 -29.80
N SER A 2 -8.69 23.23 -29.63
CA SER A 2 -8.24 22.33 -28.55
C SER A 2 -8.57 22.76 -27.12
N VAL A 3 -9.22 21.88 -26.35
CA VAL A 3 -9.06 21.81 -24.90
C VAL A 3 -7.86 20.90 -24.66
N ASN A 4 -6.66 21.50 -24.57
CA ASN A 4 -5.45 20.75 -24.24
C ASN A 4 -5.69 20.01 -22.91
N GLY A 5 -5.59 18.69 -22.97
CA GLY A 5 -5.52 17.79 -21.83
C GLY A 5 -4.35 18.19 -20.95
N GLY A 6 -4.62 19.11 -20.02
CA GLY A 6 -3.73 19.42 -18.93
C GLY A 6 -3.66 18.22 -18.02
N GLU A 7 -2.80 17.25 -18.35
CA GLU A 7 -2.14 16.46 -17.33
C GLU A 7 -1.43 17.47 -16.42
N ARG A 8 -2.12 17.86 -15.34
CA ARG A 8 -1.49 18.60 -14.28
C ARG A 8 -0.44 17.66 -13.67
N VAL A 9 0.82 17.98 -13.95
CA VAL A 9 2.04 17.46 -13.30
C VAL A 9 2.04 17.71 -11.76
N THR A 10 0.92 18.14 -11.19
CA THR A 10 0.74 18.49 -9.78
C THR A 10 -0.13 17.45 -9.08
N ASP A 11 0.46 16.29 -8.82
CA ASP A 11 0.21 15.54 -7.58
C ASP A 11 1.42 14.62 -7.34
N ARG A 12 2.54 15.24 -7.00
CA ARG A 12 3.81 14.52 -6.71
C ARG A 12 3.92 14.09 -5.25
N TYR A 13 3.05 14.61 -4.39
CA TYR A 13 3.08 14.37 -2.95
C TYR A 13 1.75 13.76 -2.53
N GLU A 14 1.81 12.60 -1.90
CA GLU A 14 0.68 11.98 -1.24
C GLU A 14 0.71 12.40 0.24
N VAL A 15 -0.42 12.90 0.74
CA VAL A 15 -0.57 13.20 2.17
C VAL A 15 -1.32 12.05 2.81
N PHE A 16 -0.73 11.48 3.85
CA PHE A 16 -1.29 10.38 4.63
C PHE A 16 -1.24 10.73 6.11
N PRO A 17 -2.24 10.31 6.90
CA PRO A 17 -2.23 10.54 8.33
C PRO A 17 -1.16 9.68 9.00
N LEU A 18 -0.54 10.21 10.06
CA LEU A 18 0.25 9.39 10.97
C LEU A 18 -0.66 8.31 11.60
N PRO A 19 -0.28 7.03 11.58
CA PRO A 19 -1.09 5.96 12.15
C PRO A 19 -1.25 6.16 13.66
N ALA A 20 -2.48 6.33 14.13
CA ALA A 20 -2.78 6.34 15.54
C ALA A 20 -3.01 4.91 16.05
N ARG A 21 -2.44 4.60 17.23
CA ARG A 21 -2.68 3.34 17.91
C ARG A 21 -4.15 3.26 18.34
N GLN A 22 -4.80 2.16 17.99
CA GLN A 22 -6.19 1.87 18.32
C GLN A 22 -6.32 1.39 19.77
N PRO A 23 -7.53 1.42 20.37
CA PRO A 23 -7.75 0.94 21.74
C PRO A 23 -7.34 -0.52 21.97
N ASP A 24 -7.39 -1.37 20.94
CA ASP A 24 -6.95 -2.76 21.02
C ASP A 24 -5.45 -2.96 20.69
N GLY A 25 -4.71 -1.86 20.61
CA GLY A 25 -3.26 -1.85 20.40
C GLY A 25 -2.82 -2.01 18.95
N SER A 26 -3.74 -2.15 17.99
CA SER A 26 -3.40 -2.16 16.56
C SER A 26 -3.05 -0.79 16.01
N TYR A 27 -2.37 -0.75 14.88
CA TYR A 27 -2.23 0.40 14.02
C TYR A 27 -3.02 0.19 12.73
N LEU A 28 -3.56 1.27 12.17
CA LEU A 28 -4.30 1.26 10.92
C LEU A 28 -3.61 2.16 9.89
N PHE A 29 -3.28 1.57 8.75
CA PHE A 29 -2.68 2.25 7.61
C PHE A 29 -3.66 2.20 6.46
N ARG A 30 -3.93 3.35 5.84
CA ARG A 30 -4.67 3.44 4.57
C ARG A 30 -3.77 4.05 3.52
N PHE A 31 -3.63 3.35 2.40
CA PHE A 31 -2.74 3.76 1.32
C PHE A 31 -3.29 3.29 -0.03
N PHE A 32 -2.92 4.00 -1.10
CA PHE A 32 -3.21 3.53 -2.44
C PHE A 32 -2.19 2.48 -2.88
N LEU A 33 -2.68 1.42 -3.53
CA LEU A 33 -1.84 0.36 -4.08
C LEU A 33 -0.93 0.92 -5.19
N HIS A 34 0.37 0.68 -5.05
CA HIS A 34 1.37 1.08 -6.03
C HIS A 34 1.65 -0.02 -7.05
N GLY A 35 2.12 0.39 -8.23
CA GLY A 35 2.68 -0.51 -9.23
C GLY A 35 1.71 -1.50 -9.90
N TRP A 36 0.41 -1.47 -9.64
CA TRP A 36 -0.53 -2.48 -10.15
C TRP A 36 -0.53 -2.67 -11.68
N ARG A 37 -0.16 -1.63 -12.45
CA ARG A 37 -0.04 -1.70 -13.92
C ARG A 37 1.16 -2.53 -14.40
N TYR A 38 2.09 -2.84 -13.51
CA TYR A 38 3.23 -3.72 -13.77
C TYR A 38 2.97 -5.16 -13.34
N ALA A 39 1.87 -5.43 -12.62
CA ALA A 39 1.45 -6.79 -12.35
C ALA A 39 1.07 -7.52 -13.66
N ASN A 40 1.09 -8.84 -13.67
CA ASN A 40 0.71 -9.61 -14.85
C ASN A 40 -0.77 -9.38 -15.23
N SER A 41 -1.14 -9.68 -16.47
CA SER A 41 -2.49 -9.40 -17.00
C SER A 41 -3.60 -10.07 -16.19
N ALA A 42 -3.38 -11.30 -15.71
CA ALA A 42 -4.36 -12.01 -14.89
C ALA A 42 -4.61 -11.32 -13.54
N ALA A 43 -3.55 -10.80 -12.91
CA ALA A 43 -3.66 -10.00 -11.69
C ALA A 43 -4.35 -8.65 -11.93
N GLN A 44 -4.09 -8.00 -13.07
CA GLN A 44 -4.78 -6.76 -13.43
C GLN A 44 -6.28 -7.00 -13.65
N GLU A 45 -6.66 -8.08 -14.33
CA GLU A 45 -8.06 -8.47 -14.51
C GLU A 45 -8.70 -8.79 -13.15
N ARG A 46 -7.98 -9.52 -12.28
CA ARG A 46 -8.45 -9.86 -10.94
C ARG A 46 -8.67 -8.64 -10.05
N LEU A 47 -7.75 -7.67 -10.11
CA LEU A 47 -7.88 -6.40 -9.39
C LEU A 47 -9.18 -5.66 -9.79
N GLY A 48 -9.53 -5.69 -11.08
CA GLY A 48 -10.75 -5.05 -11.60
C GLY A 48 -12.06 -5.64 -11.07
N LYS A 49 -12.01 -6.79 -10.40
CA LYS A 49 -13.15 -7.50 -9.82
C LYS A 49 -13.18 -7.44 -8.29
N LEU A 50 -12.25 -6.71 -7.66
CA LEU A 50 -12.18 -6.59 -6.20
C LEU A 50 -13.39 -5.82 -5.65
N GLU A 51 -13.92 -6.31 -4.54
CA GLU A 51 -15.03 -5.66 -3.83
C GLU A 51 -14.58 -5.04 -2.49
N PRO A 52 -15.19 -3.92 -2.05
CA PRO A 52 -14.94 -3.38 -0.71
C PRO A 52 -15.17 -4.44 0.38
N GLY A 53 -14.23 -4.53 1.32
CA GLY A 53 -14.24 -5.51 2.41
C GLY A 53 -13.57 -6.84 2.08
N GLU A 54 -13.18 -7.08 0.83
CA GLU A 54 -12.48 -8.30 0.44
C GLU A 54 -11.10 -8.39 1.11
N ASP A 55 -10.78 -9.59 1.62
CA ASP A 55 -9.51 -9.87 2.29
C ASP A 55 -8.35 -9.91 1.29
N LEU A 56 -7.24 -9.29 1.70
CA LEU A 56 -5.98 -9.28 0.99
C LEU A 56 -4.90 -9.96 1.83
N ARG A 57 -3.87 -10.45 1.16
CA ARG A 57 -2.67 -11.01 1.75
C ARG A 57 -1.51 -10.06 1.54
N ILE A 58 -0.52 -10.14 2.42
CA ILE A 58 0.74 -9.44 2.29
C ILE A 58 1.88 -10.46 2.21
N ALA A 59 2.91 -10.15 1.43
CA ALA A 59 4.12 -10.94 1.35
C ALA A 59 5.34 -10.03 1.25
N LEU A 60 6.42 -10.39 1.93
CA LEU A 60 7.69 -9.69 1.82
C LEU A 60 8.46 -10.20 0.60
N GLU A 61 8.78 -9.31 -0.33
CA GLU A 61 9.67 -9.54 -1.46
C GLU A 61 11.08 -9.08 -1.08
N LEU A 62 12.04 -9.99 -1.01
CA LEU A 62 13.42 -9.71 -0.56
C LEU A 62 14.43 -9.58 -1.71
N ASN A 63 13.96 -9.72 -2.94
CA ASN A 63 14.77 -9.75 -4.15
C ASN A 63 14.28 -8.74 -5.19
N ASN A 64 13.64 -7.65 -4.74
CA ASN A 64 13.21 -6.60 -5.64
C ASN A 64 14.45 -5.94 -6.27
N PRO A 65 14.59 -5.91 -7.61
CA PRO A 65 15.82 -5.44 -8.24
C PRO A 65 16.03 -3.92 -8.15
N VAL A 66 14.99 -3.15 -7.79
CA VAL A 66 15.04 -1.69 -7.74
C VAL A 66 15.30 -1.20 -6.33
N THR A 67 14.59 -1.76 -5.35
CA THR A 67 14.56 -1.28 -3.97
C THR A 67 15.13 -2.28 -2.96
N GLY A 68 15.53 -3.47 -3.40
CA GLY A 68 16.02 -4.55 -2.54
C GLY A 68 14.89 -5.30 -1.83
N GLN A 69 13.98 -4.57 -1.19
CA GLN A 69 12.79 -5.14 -0.55
C GLN A 69 11.50 -4.36 -0.84
N GLU A 70 10.39 -5.08 -0.93
CA GLU A 70 9.05 -4.50 -1.06
C GLU A 70 8.01 -5.34 -0.32
N VAL A 71 6.86 -4.74 0.00
CA VAL A 71 5.70 -5.48 0.51
C VAL A 71 4.66 -5.63 -0.59
N GLN A 72 4.52 -6.85 -1.08
CA GLN A 72 3.52 -7.24 -2.06
C GLN A 72 2.14 -7.32 -1.41
N ILE A 73 1.13 -6.87 -2.14
CA ILE A 73 -0.28 -7.09 -1.83
C ILE A 73 -0.82 -8.14 -2.81
N GLN A 74 -1.47 -9.16 -2.26
CA GLN A 74 -2.00 -10.28 -3.03
C GLN A 74 -3.47 -10.53 -2.68
N THR A 75 -4.20 -11.13 -3.60
CA THR A 75 -5.57 -11.61 -3.34
C THR A 75 -5.54 -13.01 -2.67
N ALA A 76 -6.69 -13.45 -2.15
CA ALA A 76 -6.81 -14.77 -1.52
C ALA A 76 -6.58 -15.95 -2.49
N ASP A 77 -6.75 -15.73 -3.79
CA ASP A 77 -6.45 -16.64 -4.90
C ASP A 77 -5.03 -16.42 -5.48
N TYR A 78 -4.13 -15.77 -4.72
CA TYR A 78 -2.70 -15.66 -4.99
C TYR A 78 -2.33 -14.83 -6.23
N HIS A 79 -3.17 -13.89 -6.65
CA HIS A 79 -2.76 -12.87 -7.61
C HIS A 79 -1.98 -11.77 -6.87
N MET A 80 -0.70 -11.60 -7.18
CA MET A 80 0.05 -10.40 -6.77
C MET A 80 -0.44 -9.22 -7.61
N ILE A 81 -1.12 -8.28 -6.95
CA ILE A 81 -1.83 -7.18 -7.60
C ILE A 81 -1.08 -5.85 -7.55
N GLY A 82 -0.03 -5.75 -6.73
CA GLY A 82 0.83 -4.57 -6.61
C GLY A 82 1.59 -4.56 -5.29
N TRP A 83 2.06 -3.38 -4.89
CA TRP A 83 2.89 -3.20 -3.70
C TRP A 83 2.34 -2.10 -2.79
N ALA A 84 2.69 -2.17 -1.51
CA ALA A 84 2.55 -1.03 -0.60
C ALA A 84 3.46 0.13 -1.04
N PRO A 85 3.15 1.39 -0.67
CA PRO A 85 4.08 2.48 -0.84
C PRO A 85 5.42 2.22 -0.16
N HIS A 86 6.51 2.56 -0.85
CA HIS A 86 7.88 2.25 -0.42
C HIS A 86 8.18 2.76 1.00
N TYR A 87 7.69 3.95 1.38
CA TYR A 87 7.91 4.50 2.72
C TYR A 87 7.34 3.61 3.85
N LEU A 88 6.33 2.77 3.57
CA LEU A 88 5.74 1.86 4.56
C LEU A 88 6.45 0.50 4.64
N VAL A 89 7.39 0.21 3.74
CA VAL A 89 7.99 -1.13 3.63
C VAL A 89 8.69 -1.54 4.92
N ASP A 90 9.49 -0.65 5.52
CA ASP A 90 10.21 -0.93 6.75
C ASP A 90 9.26 -1.16 7.94
N ASP A 91 8.24 -0.31 8.09
CA ASP A 91 7.21 -0.46 9.13
C ASP A 91 6.50 -1.82 9.00
N PHE A 92 6.14 -2.21 7.78
CA PHE A 92 5.42 -3.45 7.52
C PHE A 92 6.31 -4.68 7.65
N ALA A 93 7.58 -4.60 7.25
CA ALA A 93 8.56 -5.67 7.46
C ALA A 93 8.76 -5.95 8.96
N ASN A 94 8.94 -4.90 9.77
CA ASN A 94 9.04 -5.04 11.22
C ASN A 94 7.76 -5.62 11.84
N ALA A 95 6.59 -5.17 11.39
CA ALA A 95 5.30 -5.72 11.82
C ALA A 95 5.17 -7.23 11.56
N MET A 96 5.58 -7.67 10.37
CA MET A 96 5.52 -9.08 9.97
C MET A 96 6.51 -9.93 10.77
N ALA A 97 7.69 -9.39 11.10
CA ALA A 97 8.70 -10.06 11.91
C ALA A 97 8.26 -10.21 13.38
N ASP A 98 7.70 -9.15 13.98
CA ASP A 98 7.28 -9.14 15.39
C ASP A 98 6.06 -10.03 15.67
N GLY A 99 5.17 -10.20 14.67
CA GLY A 99 3.91 -10.88 14.88
C GLY A 99 3.34 -11.55 13.63
N PRO A 100 3.87 -12.73 13.24
CA PRO A 100 3.25 -13.55 12.20
C PRO A 100 1.75 -13.75 12.47
N GLY A 101 0.91 -13.43 11.49
CA GLY A 101 -0.55 -13.55 11.60
C GLY A 101 -1.25 -12.44 12.43
N LYS A 102 -0.52 -11.46 12.98
CA LYS A 102 -1.10 -10.31 13.68
C LYS A 102 -1.36 -9.12 12.75
N TYR A 103 -1.71 -9.41 11.51
CA TYR A 103 -1.99 -8.40 10.49
C TYR A 103 -3.16 -8.84 9.60
N ALA A 104 -3.91 -7.86 9.11
CA ALA A 104 -5.04 -8.07 8.21
C ALA A 104 -5.07 -6.94 7.19
N ALA A 105 -5.02 -7.30 5.90
CA ALA A 105 -5.17 -6.35 4.80
C ALA A 105 -6.56 -6.54 4.17
N ARG A 106 -7.21 -5.43 3.79
CA ARG A 106 -8.52 -5.47 3.12
C ARG A 106 -8.66 -4.39 2.07
N VAL A 107 -9.54 -4.63 1.11
CA VAL A 107 -9.98 -3.60 0.16
C VAL A 107 -10.86 -2.60 0.89
N VAL A 108 -10.49 -1.31 0.89
CA VAL A 108 -11.38 -0.24 1.34
C VAL A 108 -12.26 0.22 0.19
N ARG A 109 -11.64 0.43 -0.98
CA ARG A 109 -12.34 0.96 -2.15
C ARG A 109 -11.58 0.66 -3.43
N LEU A 110 -12.29 0.16 -4.44
CA LEU A 110 -11.84 0.18 -5.83
C LEU A 110 -12.47 1.40 -6.54
N ASN A 111 -11.65 2.38 -6.90
CA ASN A 111 -12.12 3.57 -7.60
C ASN A 111 -12.41 3.26 -9.07
N PRO A 112 -13.52 3.73 -9.65
CA PRO A 112 -13.84 3.52 -11.05
C PRO A 112 -12.99 4.40 -11.97
N GLN A 113 -13.00 4.11 -13.27
CA GLN A 113 -12.54 5.09 -14.27
C GLN A 113 -13.48 6.30 -14.25
N PRO A 114 -13.01 7.54 -14.49
CA PRO A 114 -11.67 7.92 -14.98
C PRO A 114 -10.68 8.35 -13.86
N ILE A 115 -10.88 7.95 -12.60
CA ILE A 115 -9.98 8.32 -11.49
C ILE A 115 -8.54 7.94 -11.82
N PRO A 116 -7.54 8.81 -11.51
CA PRO A 116 -6.15 8.53 -11.80
C PRO A 116 -5.73 7.15 -11.31
N SER A 117 -5.03 6.45 -12.18
CA SER A 117 -4.47 5.12 -11.92
C SER A 117 -3.75 4.93 -10.58
N LYS A 118 -3.04 5.96 -10.08
CA LYS A 118 -2.34 5.93 -8.78
C LYS A 118 -3.31 5.82 -7.61
N GLN A 119 -4.56 6.21 -7.81
CA GLN A 119 -5.64 6.15 -6.82
C GLN A 119 -6.62 5.00 -7.14
N ARG A 120 -6.20 3.96 -7.88
CA ARG A 120 -7.11 2.89 -8.32
C ARG A 120 -7.68 2.07 -7.16
N LEU A 121 -6.84 1.58 -6.26
CA LEU A 121 -7.23 0.70 -5.16
C LEU A 121 -6.75 1.29 -3.84
N LEU A 122 -7.68 1.59 -2.94
CA LEU A 122 -7.39 1.97 -1.57
C LEU A 122 -7.40 0.71 -0.70
N VAL A 123 -6.28 0.46 -0.02
CA VAL A 123 -6.07 -0.68 0.88
C VAL A 123 -6.03 -0.18 2.31
N GLU A 124 -6.54 -0.98 3.24
CA GLU A 124 -6.31 -0.81 4.67
C GLU A 124 -5.50 -1.99 5.18
N LEU A 125 -4.36 -1.71 5.81
CA LEU A 125 -3.60 -2.69 6.56
C LEU A 125 -3.73 -2.39 8.05
N ARG A 126 -4.15 -3.42 8.79
CA ARG A 126 -4.14 -3.45 10.24
C ARG A 126 -3.00 -4.34 10.71
N CYS A 127 -2.27 -3.90 11.72
CA CYS A 127 -1.13 -4.62 12.27
C CYS A 127 -0.99 -4.36 13.77
N HIS A 128 -0.45 -5.34 14.50
CA HIS A 128 -0.10 -5.20 15.91
C HIS A 128 1.39 -5.47 16.11
N TRP A 129 2.07 -4.60 16.85
CA TRP A 129 3.44 -4.80 17.31
C TRP A 129 3.66 -4.06 18.63
N ASP A 130 4.64 -4.51 19.41
CA ASP A 130 4.80 -4.08 20.81
C ASP A 130 5.86 -2.99 21.00
N GLN A 131 6.93 -2.98 20.19
CA GLN A 131 8.11 -2.13 20.43
C GLN A 131 8.46 -1.17 19.28
N HIS A 132 7.72 -1.20 18.17
CA HIS A 132 8.00 -0.36 17.02
C HIS A 132 7.14 0.92 17.03
N GLN A 133 7.73 2.08 16.73
CA GLN A 133 6.97 3.31 16.47
C GLN A 133 6.81 3.45 14.95
N PRO A 134 5.56 3.45 14.42
CA PRO A 134 5.35 3.71 13.00
C PRO A 134 6.01 5.01 12.56
N MET A 135 6.52 5.03 11.34
CA MET A 135 7.02 6.25 10.70
C MET A 135 8.13 6.97 11.49
N SER A 136 9.02 6.21 12.13
CA SER A 136 10.14 6.73 12.93
C SER A 136 11.51 6.54 12.28
N GLY A 137 11.57 5.87 11.12
CA GLY A 137 12.80 5.63 10.35
C GLY A 137 13.40 6.88 9.70
N SER A 138 14.53 6.71 9.03
CA SER A 138 15.27 7.80 8.36
C SER A 138 14.43 8.53 7.30
N ASP A 139 13.54 7.81 6.62
CA ASP A 139 12.69 8.35 5.55
C ASP A 139 11.68 9.39 6.04
N TYR A 140 11.49 9.49 7.35
CA TYR A 140 10.55 10.41 8.01
C TYR A 140 11.24 11.63 8.62
N GLN A 141 12.56 11.73 8.50
CA GLN A 141 13.30 12.88 8.99
C GLN A 141 13.16 14.07 8.02
N PRO A 142 13.12 15.31 8.54
CA PRO A 142 13.16 16.49 7.69
C PRO A 142 14.37 16.44 6.75
N LEU A 143 14.18 16.82 5.49
CA LEU A 143 15.29 17.02 4.57
C LEU A 143 16.21 18.10 5.17
N VAL A 144 17.44 17.72 5.48
CA VAL A 144 18.48 18.64 5.93
C VAL A 144 18.81 19.54 4.74
N ALA A 145 18.70 20.86 4.94
CA ALA A 145 18.96 21.87 3.92
C ALA A 145 20.45 22.06 3.64
#